data_AF-A0A328UB16-F1
#
_entry.id   AF-A0A328UB16-F1
#
_cell.length_a   1.000
_cell.length_b   1.000
_cell.length_c   1.000
_cell.angle_alpha   90.00
_cell.angle_beta   90.00
_cell.angle_gamma   90.00
#
_symmetry.space_group_name_H-M   'P 1'
#
loop_
_entity.id
_entity.type
_entity.pdbx_description
1 polymer ?
#
loop_
_entity_poly.entity_id
_entity_poly.type
_entity_poly.pdbx_seq_one_letter_code
_entity_poly.pdbx_strand_id
1 'polypeptide(L)'
;MGFWFRKKKNQTDLGAAPASSETSEALPETVAEEEPANDVAVSSRQYWNSGMSAQDWISEMYREQERKGAFEHLAGKGKPLDVPSCDLTNSILKEANFLPAWLTLQHEIHDQLQRLLETDSAGISDSTLEEINAKITKYNSMVPSPILQKWKLTRENMRQQFERWKS
;
A
#
# COMPACT_ATOMS: atom_id res chain seq x y z
N MET A 1 -23.09 20.61 -19.68
CA MET A 1 -22.04 20.10 -20.58
C MET A 1 -21.21 19.12 -19.76
N GLY A 2 -21.14 17.81 -19.95
CA GLY A 2 -21.66 16.89 -20.96
C GLY A 2 -20.72 15.67 -20.94
N PHE A 3 -21.15 14.56 -20.31
CA PHE A 3 -20.71 13.15 -20.41
C PHE A 3 -19.18 12.85 -20.26
N TRP A 4 -18.72 11.77 -19.64
CA TRP A 4 -18.61 10.44 -20.26
C TRP A 4 -17.96 9.50 -19.22
N PHE A 5 -18.62 8.41 -18.81
CA PHE A 5 -18.00 7.08 -18.64
C PHE A 5 -19.11 6.04 -18.64
N ARG A 6 -19.31 5.44 -19.81
CA ARG A 6 -20.31 4.41 -20.09
C ARG A 6 -19.67 3.05 -19.86
N LYS A 7 -20.08 2.37 -18.78
CA LYS A 7 -19.75 0.97 -18.47
C LYS A 7 -20.38 0.06 -19.54
N LYS A 8 -19.56 -0.75 -20.23
CA LYS A 8 -20.04 -1.87 -21.04
C LYS A 8 -20.01 -3.15 -20.22
N LYS A 9 -21.13 -3.86 -20.24
CA LYS A 9 -21.39 -5.16 -19.63
C LYS A 9 -21.72 -6.08 -20.81
N ASN A 10 -20.93 -7.14 -21.02
CA ASN A 10 -21.30 -8.23 -21.93
C ASN A 10 -21.29 -9.54 -21.12
N GLN A 11 -22.50 -10.00 -20.77
CA GLN A 11 -22.90 -11.43 -20.86
C GLN A 11 -22.93 -11.79 -22.36
N THR A 12 -22.81 -13.01 -22.88
CA THR A 12 -22.84 -14.42 -22.46
C THR A 12 -22.45 -15.18 -23.75
N ASP A 13 -21.85 -16.37 -23.65
CA ASP A 13 -22.38 -17.51 -24.43
C ASP A 13 -21.80 -18.85 -23.98
N LEU A 14 -22.74 -19.74 -23.67
CA LEU A 14 -22.59 -21.18 -23.48
C LEU A 14 -22.48 -21.83 -24.86
N GLY A 15 -21.56 -22.77 -25.04
CA GLY A 15 -21.45 -23.51 -26.29
C GLY A 15 -20.52 -24.71 -26.23
N ALA A 16 -21.12 -25.86 -25.91
CA ALA A 16 -20.82 -27.20 -26.43
C ALA A 16 -19.43 -27.85 -26.25
N ALA A 17 -19.42 -28.96 -25.51
CA ALA A 17 -18.48 -30.07 -25.64
C ALA A 17 -18.56 -30.73 -27.04
N PRO A 18 -17.53 -31.51 -27.45
CA PRO A 18 -17.65 -32.96 -27.23
C PRO A 18 -16.35 -33.70 -26.86
N ALA A 19 -16.55 -34.69 -25.99
CA ALA A 19 -15.99 -36.05 -25.93
C ALA A 19 -14.54 -36.42 -26.36
N SER A 20 -13.94 -37.16 -25.41
CA SER A 20 -13.12 -38.39 -25.53
C SER A 20 -11.65 -38.33 -25.96
N SER A 21 -10.77 -38.72 -25.03
CA SER A 21 -9.83 -39.85 -25.23
C SER A 21 -9.30 -40.33 -23.89
N GLU A 22 -9.69 -41.57 -23.56
CA GLU A 22 -9.10 -42.38 -22.51
C GLU A 22 -7.69 -42.81 -22.96
N THR A 23 -6.74 -42.85 -22.03
CA THR A 23 -5.54 -43.68 -22.16
C THR A 23 -5.29 -44.33 -20.80
N SER A 24 -5.36 -45.64 -20.83
CA SER A 24 -5.30 -46.60 -19.73
C SER A 24 -3.86 -46.83 -19.23
N GLU A 25 -3.75 -47.69 -18.21
CA GLU A 25 -2.54 -48.28 -17.60
C GLU A 25 -1.99 -47.50 -16.38
N ALA A 26 -1.93 -48.03 -15.16
CA ALA A 26 -2.14 -49.38 -14.68
C ALA A 26 -2.39 -49.35 -13.14
N LEU A 27 -3.34 -50.17 -12.68
CA LEU A 27 -3.36 -50.70 -11.31
C LEU A 27 -2.58 -52.02 -11.29
N PRO A 28 -2.01 -52.42 -10.15
CA PRO A 28 -2.06 -53.82 -9.76
C PRO A 28 -3.06 -54.00 -8.61
N GLU A 29 -4.11 -54.74 -8.91
CA GLU A 29 -4.99 -55.35 -7.92
C GLU A 29 -4.19 -56.34 -7.06
N THR A 30 -4.33 -56.24 -5.74
CA THR A 30 -4.28 -57.42 -4.86
C THR A 30 -5.46 -57.35 -3.91
N VAL A 31 -6.25 -58.42 -3.96
CA VAL A 31 -7.53 -58.64 -3.29
C VAL A 31 -7.31 -58.98 -1.81
N ALA A 32 -8.10 -58.36 -0.92
CA ALA A 32 -8.71 -59.00 0.25
C ALA A 32 -9.68 -58.02 0.94
N GLU A 33 -10.97 -58.34 0.93
CA GLU A 33 -12.01 -57.70 1.73
C GLU A 33 -11.97 -58.24 3.16
N GLU A 34 -11.84 -57.35 4.17
CA GLU A 34 -12.43 -57.51 5.51
C GLU A 34 -12.78 -56.11 6.07
N GLU A 35 -14.08 -55.81 6.19
CA GLU A 35 -14.68 -54.62 6.83
C GLU A 35 -14.60 -54.68 8.39
N PRO A 36 -14.95 -53.64 9.16
CA PRO A 36 -14.43 -52.27 9.20
C PRO A 36 -14.12 -51.86 10.67
N ALA A 37 -12.86 -51.65 11.02
CA ALA A 37 -12.49 -51.31 12.40
C ALA A 37 -12.25 -49.81 12.58
N ASN A 38 -13.32 -49.10 12.99
CA ASN A 38 -13.30 -47.80 13.67
C ASN A 38 -12.48 -46.67 13.00
N ASP A 39 -12.97 -46.20 11.86
CA ASP A 39 -12.84 -44.77 11.59
C ASP A 39 -13.67 -44.04 12.64
N VAL A 40 -12.99 -43.43 13.61
CA VAL A 40 -13.61 -42.47 14.53
C VAL A 40 -14.14 -41.35 13.65
N ALA A 41 -15.41 -41.49 13.25
CA ALA A 41 -16.17 -40.45 12.60
C ALA A 41 -16.03 -39.22 13.50
N VAL A 42 -15.16 -38.29 13.09
CA VAL A 42 -15.07 -36.98 13.71
C VAL A 42 -16.43 -36.38 13.43
N SER A 43 -17.33 -36.54 14.41
CA SER A 43 -18.65 -35.94 14.45
C SER A 43 -18.45 -34.53 13.96
N SER A 44 -18.95 -34.27 12.76
CA SER A 44 -18.83 -32.98 12.10
C SER A 44 -19.38 -31.99 13.12
N ARG A 45 -18.48 -31.22 13.75
CA ARG A 45 -18.87 -30.26 14.76
C ARG A 45 -19.81 -29.30 14.06
N GLN A 46 -21.10 -29.51 14.23
CA GLN A 46 -22.11 -28.55 13.83
C GLN A 46 -21.86 -27.36 14.74
N TYR A 47 -21.12 -26.39 14.21
CA TYR A 47 -20.96 -25.14 14.92
C TYR A 47 -22.36 -24.53 14.98
N TRP A 48 -22.76 -24.06 16.16
CA TRP A 48 -24.09 -23.48 16.39
C TRP A 48 -24.40 -22.31 15.43
N ASN A 49 -23.38 -21.73 14.80
CA ASN A 49 -23.45 -20.63 13.84
C ASN A 49 -23.50 -21.08 12.36
N SER A 50 -23.59 -22.38 12.05
CA SER A 50 -23.47 -22.90 10.68
C SER A 50 -24.60 -22.44 9.72
N GLY A 51 -25.70 -21.88 10.26
CA GLY A 51 -26.82 -21.32 9.48
C GLY A 51 -26.86 -19.78 9.46
N MET A 52 -25.90 -19.09 10.07
CA MET A 52 -25.86 -17.62 10.14
C MET A 52 -24.96 -17.05 9.06
N SER A 53 -25.32 -15.88 8.52
CA SER A 53 -24.42 -15.12 7.66
C SER A 53 -23.22 -14.62 8.47
N ALA A 54 -22.06 -14.43 7.83
CA ALA A 54 -20.88 -13.90 8.51
C ALA A 54 -21.15 -12.52 9.15
N GLN A 55 -22.03 -11.72 8.52
CA GLN A 55 -22.43 -10.41 9.01
C GLN A 55 -23.27 -10.49 10.30
N ASP A 56 -24.18 -11.46 10.38
CA ASP A 56 -25.00 -11.71 11.57
C ASP A 56 -24.15 -12.26 12.71
N TRP A 57 -23.21 -13.15 12.40
CA TRP A 57 -22.27 -13.69 13.38
C TRP A 57 -21.39 -12.60 14.02
N ILE A 58 -20.82 -11.71 13.20
CA ILE A 58 -20.03 -10.57 13.70
C ILE A 58 -20.90 -9.64 14.56
N SER A 59 -22.15 -9.40 14.16
CA SER A 59 -23.08 -8.56 14.91
C SER A 59 -23.44 -9.16 16.27
N GLU A 60 -23.66 -10.48 16.33
CA GLU A 60 -23.97 -11.18 17.58
C GLU A 60 -22.75 -11.19 18.52
N MET A 61 -21.55 -11.40 17.98
CA MET A 61 -20.31 -11.28 18.76
C MET A 61 -20.15 -9.87 19.35
N TYR A 62 -20.43 -8.83 18.57
CA TYR A 62 -20.36 -7.45 19.05
C TYR A 62 -21.33 -7.21 20.22
N ARG A 63 -22.60 -7.62 20.06
CA ARG A 63 -23.64 -7.49 21.09
C ARG A 63 -23.31 -8.28 22.37
N GLU A 64 -22.72 -9.46 22.22
CA GLU A 64 -22.27 -10.28 23.35
C GLU A 64 -21.20 -9.56 24.17
N GLN A 65 -20.23 -8.91 23.51
CA GLN A 65 -19.18 -8.14 24.17
C GLN A 65 -19.69 -6.83 24.78
N GLU A 66 -20.65 -6.19 24.11
CA GLU A 66 -21.36 -5.02 24.63
C GLU A 66 -22.10 -5.37 25.92
N ARG A 67 -22.84 -6.48 25.94
CA ARG A 67 -23.55 -6.96 27.15
C ARG A 67 -22.59 -7.29 28.29
N LYS A 68 -21.40 -7.80 27.97
CA LYS A 68 -20.33 -8.08 28.93
C LYS A 68 -19.63 -6.82 29.43
N GLY A 69 -19.96 -5.64 28.90
CA GLY A 69 -19.34 -4.37 29.28
C GLY A 69 -17.88 -4.27 28.87
N ALA A 70 -17.42 -5.08 27.90
CA ALA A 70 -16.02 -5.12 27.48
C ALA A 70 -15.51 -3.76 26.97
N PHE A 71 -16.43 -2.93 26.45
CA PHE A 71 -16.13 -1.60 25.94
C PHE A 71 -16.14 -0.50 27.01
N GLU A 72 -16.51 -0.77 28.27
CA GLU A 72 -16.52 0.24 29.34
C GLU A 72 -15.11 0.53 29.89
N HIS A 73 -14.22 -0.46 29.90
CA HIS A 73 -12.88 -0.35 30.49
C HIS A 73 -11.77 -0.08 29.47
N LEU A 74 -12.09 0.43 28.29
CA LEU A 74 -11.09 0.70 27.25
C LEU A 74 -10.29 1.98 27.55
N ALA A 75 -8.96 1.84 27.52
CA ALA A 75 -8.06 2.98 27.61
C ALA A 75 -8.33 3.95 26.46
N GLY A 76 -8.72 5.18 26.79
CA GLY A 76 -9.00 6.22 25.80
C GLY A 76 -10.45 6.36 25.35
N LYS A 77 -11.40 5.58 25.88
CA LYS A 77 -12.84 5.76 25.59
C LYS A 77 -13.28 7.19 25.93
N GLY A 78 -13.86 7.88 24.95
CA GLY A 78 -14.39 9.25 25.12
C GLY A 78 -13.32 10.36 25.18
N LYS A 79 -12.03 10.02 25.06
CA LYS A 79 -10.96 11.01 24.91
C LYS A 79 -10.76 11.32 23.43
N PRO A 80 -10.52 12.58 23.03
CA PRO A 80 -10.07 12.90 21.69
C PRO A 80 -8.83 12.06 21.35
N LEU A 81 -8.82 11.47 20.14
CA LEU A 81 -7.64 10.78 19.64
C LEU A 81 -6.52 11.82 19.46
N ASP A 82 -5.39 11.60 20.12
CA ASP A 82 -4.17 12.34 19.82
C ASP A 82 -3.65 11.80 18.48
N VAL A 83 -4.05 12.44 17.39
CA VAL A 83 -3.43 12.20 16.09
C VAL A 83 -2.10 12.92 16.13
N PRO A 84 -0.95 12.21 16.23
CA PRO A 84 0.32 12.89 16.12
C PRO A 84 0.32 13.61 14.78
N SER A 85 0.52 14.93 14.79
CA SER A 85 0.64 15.77 13.58
C SER A 85 1.80 15.34 12.67
N CYS A 86 2.50 14.27 13.01
CA CYS A 86 3.64 13.74 12.31
C CYS A 86 3.17 12.76 11.25
N ASP A 87 3.07 13.29 10.02
CA ASP A 87 3.12 12.60 8.73
C ASP A 87 3.15 11.06 8.80
N LEU A 88 1.97 10.43 8.82
CA LEU A 88 1.80 8.96 8.80
C LEU A 88 2.66 8.31 7.72
N THR A 89 2.84 8.99 6.58
CA THR A 89 3.63 8.48 5.47
C THR A 89 5.10 8.31 5.88
N ASN A 90 5.67 9.26 6.61
CA ASN A 90 7.06 9.16 7.10
C ASN A 90 7.24 8.07 8.15
N SER A 91 6.24 7.82 9.02
CA SER A 91 6.31 6.72 10.00
C SER A 91 6.32 5.36 9.30
N ILE A 92 5.38 5.15 8.36
CA ILE A 92 5.25 3.90 7.60
C ILE A 92 6.51 3.64 6.77
N LEU A 93 7.07 4.69 6.14
CA LEU A 93 8.30 4.56 5.35
C LEU A 93 9.52 4.20 6.21
N LYS A 94 9.63 4.77 7.43
CA LYS A 94 10.69 4.42 8.39
C LYS A 94 10.54 2.99 8.89
N GLU A 95 9.33 2.56 9.22
CA GLU A 95 9.04 1.19 9.67
C GLU A 95 9.31 0.16 8.57
N ALA A 96 8.99 0.50 7.31
CA ALA A 96 9.25 -0.35 6.15
C ALA A 96 10.74 -0.40 5.73
N ASN A 97 11.62 0.34 6.41
CA ASN A 97 13.02 0.57 6.02
C ASN A 97 13.18 0.96 4.55
N PHE A 98 12.19 1.69 4.00
CA PHE A 98 12.10 2.01 2.59
C PHE A 98 12.20 3.52 2.42
N LEU A 99 13.30 3.98 1.82
CA LEU A 99 13.51 5.38 1.49
C LEU A 99 13.01 5.65 0.06
N PRO A 100 11.98 6.49 -0.13
CA PRO A 100 11.52 6.84 -1.46
C PRO A 100 12.62 7.49 -2.31
N ALA A 101 12.62 7.19 -3.61
CA ALA A 101 13.61 7.72 -4.55
C ALA A 101 13.62 9.25 -4.69
N TRP A 102 12.51 9.93 -4.36
CA TRP A 102 12.46 11.39 -4.39
C TRP A 102 13.17 12.02 -3.18
N LEU A 103 13.22 11.32 -2.03
CA LEU A 103 13.97 11.77 -0.85
C LEU A 103 15.47 11.64 -1.05
N THR A 104 15.96 10.58 -1.70
CA THR A 104 17.38 10.47 -2.06
C THR A 104 17.79 11.58 -3.03
N LEU A 105 16.96 11.84 -4.03
CA LEU A 105 17.18 12.93 -5.00
C LEU A 105 17.14 14.31 -4.33
N GLN A 106 16.28 14.51 -3.32
CA GLN A 106 16.23 15.74 -2.54
C GLN A 106 17.55 16.00 -1.81
N HIS A 107 18.09 15.00 -1.12
CA HIS A 107 19.39 15.12 -0.44
C HIS A 107 20.52 15.39 -1.44
N GLU A 108 20.53 14.70 -2.58
CA GLU A 108 21.51 14.92 -3.63
C GLU A 108 21.48 16.37 -4.16
N ILE A 109 20.30 16.92 -4.42
CA ILE A 109 20.13 18.32 -4.83
C ILE A 109 20.64 19.28 -3.75
N HIS A 110 20.33 19.01 -2.48
CA HIS A 110 20.76 19.83 -1.35
C HIS A 110 22.29 19.84 -1.21
N ASP A 111 22.93 18.67 -1.26
CA ASP A 111 24.38 18.53 -1.17
C ASP A 111 25.10 19.25 -2.32
N GLN A 112 24.56 19.15 -3.55
CA GLN A 112 25.11 19.87 -4.69
C GLN A 112 24.99 21.38 -4.53
N LEU A 113 23.86 21.88 -4.03
CA LEU A 113 23.68 23.30 -3.77
C LEU A 113 24.61 23.82 -2.68
N GLN A 114 24.76 23.06 -1.60
CA GLN A 114 25.67 23.41 -0.52
C GLN A 114 27.11 23.51 -1.03
N ARG A 115 27.58 22.51 -1.80
CA ARG A 115 28.91 22.54 -2.42
C ARG A 115 29.10 23.73 -3.36
N LEU A 116 28.07 24.07 -4.15
CA LEU A 116 28.11 25.24 -5.03
C LEU A 116 28.24 26.54 -4.24
N LEU A 117 27.50 26.69 -3.13
CA LEU A 117 27.57 27.87 -2.27
C LEU A 117 28.91 27.99 -1.52
N GLU A 118 29.53 26.86 -1.17
CA GLU A 118 30.86 26.82 -0.52
C GLU A 118 32.00 27.12 -1.50
N THR A 119 31.87 26.73 -2.76
CA THR A 119 32.89 26.93 -3.82
C THR A 119 32.85 28.35 -4.41
N ASP A 120 31.87 29.17 -4.02
CA ASP A 120 31.42 30.41 -4.67
C ASP A 120 32.39 31.61 -4.50
N SER A 121 33.61 31.50 -5.03
CA SER A 121 34.58 32.61 -5.14
C SER A 121 34.94 33.02 -6.57
N ALA A 122 34.64 32.24 -7.62
CA ALA A 122 35.16 32.56 -8.97
C ALA A 122 34.27 32.22 -10.19
N GLY A 123 33.02 31.77 -10.01
CA GLY A 123 32.07 31.68 -11.12
C GLY A 123 31.33 30.35 -11.19
N ILE A 124 30.03 30.41 -10.91
CA ILE A 124 29.13 29.28 -11.12
C ILE A 124 28.92 29.09 -12.62
N SER A 125 29.26 27.89 -13.13
CA SER A 125 28.99 27.49 -14.51
C SER A 125 27.50 27.25 -14.73
N ASP A 126 26.95 27.83 -15.81
CA ASP A 126 25.55 27.61 -16.18
C ASP A 126 25.21 26.14 -16.39
N SER A 127 26.16 25.35 -16.90
CA SER A 127 25.99 23.90 -17.10
C SER A 127 25.66 23.18 -15.79
N THR A 128 26.32 23.52 -14.69
CA THR A 128 26.08 22.89 -13.37
C THR A 128 24.72 23.29 -12.81
N LEU A 129 24.28 24.51 -13.09
CA LEU A 129 22.96 24.98 -12.71
C LEU A 129 21.85 24.27 -13.52
N GLU A 130 22.07 24.04 -14.80
CA GLU A 130 21.17 23.27 -15.67
C GLU A 130 21.03 21.82 -15.21
N GLU A 131 22.13 21.18 -14.80
CA GLU A 131 22.13 19.82 -14.24
C GLU A 131 21.27 19.74 -12.97
N ILE A 132 21.42 20.69 -12.04
CA ILE A 132 20.59 20.74 -10.83
C ILE A 132 19.12 20.99 -11.18
N ASN A 133 18.85 21.88 -12.13
CA ASN A 133 17.49 22.15 -12.60
C ASN A 133 16.82 20.94 -13.28
N ALA A 134 17.60 20.09 -13.97
CA ALA A 134 17.12 18.82 -14.50
C ALA A 134 16.72 17.86 -13.36
N LYS A 135 17.53 17.78 -12.29
CA LYS A 135 17.19 16.98 -11.10
C LYS A 135 15.96 17.50 -10.38
N ILE A 136 15.81 18.82 -10.23
CA ILE A 136 14.60 19.44 -9.67
C ILE A 136 13.36 19.08 -10.49
N THR A 137 13.47 19.09 -11.83
CA THR A 137 12.36 18.71 -12.71
C THR A 137 11.97 17.24 -12.51
N LYS A 138 12.96 16.34 -12.37
CA LYS A 138 12.73 14.93 -12.05
C LYS A 138 12.13 14.72 -10.65
N TYR A 139 12.60 15.48 -9.66
CA TYR A 139 12.05 15.46 -8.31
C TYR A 139 10.56 15.89 -8.33
N ASN A 140 10.24 16.99 -9.00
CA ASN A 140 8.88 17.52 -9.07
C ASN A 140 7.88 16.56 -9.73
N SER A 141 8.33 15.67 -10.63
CA SER A 141 7.49 14.65 -11.26
C SER A 141 7.27 13.40 -10.41
N MET A 142 8.11 13.16 -9.40
CA MET A 142 8.02 12.00 -8.51
C MET A 142 7.26 12.27 -7.22
N VAL A 143 7.18 13.54 -6.83
CA VAL A 143 6.63 13.96 -5.54
C VAL A 143 5.09 13.84 -5.54
N PRO A 144 4.50 13.29 -4.46
CA PRO A 144 3.05 13.04 -4.38
C PRO A 144 2.20 14.30 -4.18
N SER A 145 2.77 15.39 -3.66
CA SER A 145 2.03 16.61 -3.33
C SER A 145 2.63 17.85 -3.99
N PRO A 146 1.83 18.72 -4.63
CA PRO A 146 2.32 19.96 -5.26
C PRO A 146 3.05 20.90 -4.28
N ILE A 147 2.72 20.86 -2.99
CA ILE A 147 3.34 21.73 -1.97
C ILE A 147 4.82 21.39 -1.73
N LEU A 148 5.21 20.13 -2.02
CA LEU A 148 6.56 19.63 -1.84
C LEU A 148 7.45 19.90 -3.07
N GLN A 149 6.88 20.41 -4.17
CA GLN A 149 7.63 20.72 -5.40
C GLN A 149 8.58 21.91 -5.17
N LYS A 150 9.74 21.86 -5.84
CA LYS A 150 10.81 22.86 -5.75
C LYS A 150 10.85 23.72 -7.01
N TRP A 151 11.21 24.99 -6.83
CA TRP A 151 11.33 25.95 -7.93
C TRP A 151 12.66 25.76 -8.65
N LYS A 152 12.69 26.08 -9.94
CA LYS A 152 13.95 26.13 -10.69
C LYS A 152 14.86 27.23 -10.15
N LEU A 153 16.14 26.96 -10.18
CA LEU A 153 17.20 27.81 -9.67
C LEU A 153 17.77 28.70 -10.78
N THR A 154 18.01 29.97 -10.45
CA THR A 154 18.78 30.92 -11.25
C THR A 154 19.95 31.43 -10.41
N ARG A 155 20.96 32.06 -11.04
CA ARG A 155 22.14 32.58 -10.32
C ARG A 155 21.77 33.56 -9.21
N GLU A 156 20.73 34.33 -9.43
CA GLU A 156 20.24 35.37 -8.51
C GLU A 156 19.42 34.77 -7.37
N ASN A 157 18.69 33.68 -7.64
CA ASN A 157 17.72 33.11 -6.71
C ASN A 157 18.26 31.94 -5.88
N MET A 158 19.41 31.37 -6.23
CA MET A 158 19.95 30.17 -5.55
C MET A 158 20.06 30.32 -4.03
N ARG A 159 20.61 31.43 -3.53
CA ARG A 159 20.75 31.67 -2.08
C ARG A 159 19.40 31.73 -1.37
N GLN A 160 18.42 32.44 -1.95
CA GLN A 160 17.09 32.57 -1.36
C GLN A 160 16.35 31.22 -1.34
N GLN A 161 16.48 30.44 -2.41
CA GLN A 161 15.84 29.13 -2.50
C GLN A 161 16.47 28.13 -1.54
N PHE A 162 17.80 28.17 -1.35
CA PHE A 162 18.49 27.34 -0.37
C PHE A 162 17.98 27.60 1.05
N GLU A 163 17.87 28.86 1.47
CA GLU A 163 17.32 29.22 2.79
C GLU A 163 15.85 28.78 2.93
N ARG A 164 15.04 28.92 1.88
CA ARG A 164 13.65 28.45 1.89
C ARG A 164 13.53 26.95 2.10
N TRP A 165 14.54 26.16 1.71
CA TRP A 165 14.51 24.71 1.83
C TRP A 165 15.09 24.20 3.14
N LYS A 166 15.67 25.08 3.97
CA LYS A 166 16.20 24.78 5.29
C LYS A 166 15.13 24.81 6.40
N SER A 167 14.09 25.64 6.22
CA SER A 167 12.90 25.72 7.09
C SER A 167 11.93 24.58 6.84
#